data_AF-W2PP64-F1
#
_entry.id   AF-W2PP64-F1
#
_cell.length_a   1.000
_cell.length_b   1.000
_cell.length_c   1.000
_cell.angle_alpha   90.00
_cell.angle_beta   90.00
_cell.angle_gamma   90.00
#
_symmetry.space_group_name_H-M   'P 1'
#
loop_
_entity.id
_entity.type
_entity.pdbx_description
1 polymer ?
#
loop_
_entity_poly.entity_id
_entity_poly.type
_entity_poly.pdbx_seq_one_letter_code
_entity_poly.pdbx_strand_id
1 'polypeptide(L)'
;MRYNWAGTPYQVKSFPNAALKFDPVQLLNVKSIPATIEYEFEYSENTIANVAFDLFTRSTIDGAVEYEVMVWPAALGGALPLSTSGKPIKTTNIGDVDFTLYQGMNGNMTVLSYVPDKMITNFSTDLKKFFDELPKSYAIARTQYLTHVQGGAEILVGNGTLTVSKYQAAVHTTKHNSSKTTT
;
A
#
# COMPACT_ATOMS: atom_id res chain seq x y z
N MET A 1 1.17 0.74 -18.35
CA MET A 1 1.19 2.22 -18.23
C MET A 1 2.48 2.74 -18.83
N ARG A 2 2.41 3.74 -19.72
CA ARG A 2 3.59 4.45 -20.23
C ARG A 2 3.60 5.88 -19.68
N TYR A 3 4.77 6.41 -19.35
CA TYR A 3 4.92 7.76 -18.79
C TYR A 3 6.14 8.50 -19.34
N ASN A 4 6.08 9.82 -19.24
CA ASN A 4 7.20 10.72 -19.45
C ASN A 4 6.96 11.97 -18.58
N TRP A 5 7.55 11.99 -17.39
CA TRP A 5 7.38 13.05 -16.39
C TRP A 5 8.68 13.79 -16.14
N ALA A 6 8.58 15.11 -15.97
CA ALA A 6 9.69 16.02 -15.65
C ALA A 6 9.25 17.04 -14.58
N GLY A 7 10.20 17.83 -14.08
CA GLY A 7 9.96 18.88 -13.09
C GLY A 7 10.58 18.55 -11.73
N THR A 8 9.99 19.11 -10.66
CA THR A 8 10.52 18.97 -9.28
C THR A 8 10.73 17.50 -8.91
N PRO A 9 11.97 17.08 -8.63
CA PRO A 9 12.27 15.74 -8.13
C PRO A 9 11.57 15.49 -6.79
N TYR A 10 11.23 14.23 -6.49
CA TYR A 10 10.60 13.81 -5.23
C TYR A 10 9.16 14.30 -4.97
N GLN A 11 8.51 14.94 -5.94
CA GLN A 11 7.07 15.17 -5.91
C GLN A 11 6.34 14.14 -6.79
N VAL A 12 5.42 13.38 -6.21
CA VAL A 12 4.54 12.45 -6.94
C VAL A 12 3.68 13.21 -7.95
N LYS A 13 3.65 12.74 -9.20
CA LYS A 13 2.87 13.31 -10.30
C LYS A 13 1.60 12.52 -10.59
N SER A 14 1.64 11.20 -10.39
CA SER A 14 0.50 10.33 -10.64
C SER A 14 0.62 9.03 -9.86
N PHE A 15 -0.53 8.46 -9.47
CA PHE A 15 -0.67 7.09 -8.95
C PHE A 15 -1.72 6.30 -9.75
N PRO A 16 -1.45 5.94 -11.02
CA PRO A 16 -2.33 5.04 -11.76
C PRO A 16 -2.36 3.67 -11.09
N ASN A 17 -3.56 3.22 -10.74
CA ASN A 17 -3.77 2.02 -9.94
C ASN A 17 -5.02 1.24 -10.38
N ALA A 18 -5.01 -0.05 -10.07
CA ALA A 18 -6.21 -0.87 -9.99
C ALA A 18 -6.74 -0.81 -8.55
N ALA A 19 -7.99 -0.39 -8.38
CA ALA A 19 -8.65 -0.27 -7.08
C ALA A 19 -9.72 -1.36 -6.91
N LEU A 20 -9.59 -2.18 -5.88
CA LEU A 20 -10.59 -3.18 -5.52
C LEU A 20 -11.91 -2.52 -5.14
N LYS A 21 -13.04 -3.06 -5.61
CA LYS A 21 -14.39 -2.66 -5.19
C LYS A 21 -14.90 -3.63 -4.14
N PHE A 22 -15.21 -3.12 -2.95
CA PHE A 22 -15.76 -3.86 -1.82
C PHE A 22 -16.41 -2.88 -0.84
N ASP A 23 -17.34 -3.36 -0.01
CA ASP A 23 -17.90 -2.56 1.07
C ASP A 23 -16.88 -2.38 2.19
N PRO A 24 -16.74 -1.19 2.79
CA PRO A 24 -15.82 -1.00 3.89
C PRO A 24 -16.08 -1.96 5.05
N VAL A 25 -15.00 -2.51 5.61
CA VAL A 25 -15.08 -3.53 6.67
C VAL A 25 -14.11 -3.21 7.78
N GLN A 26 -14.54 -3.38 9.03
CA GLN A 26 -13.65 -3.21 10.17
C GLN A 26 -12.49 -4.22 10.12
N LEU A 27 -11.28 -3.76 10.43
CA LEU A 27 -10.07 -4.60 10.45
C LEU A 27 -10.24 -5.84 11.35
N LEU A 28 -11.03 -5.75 12.41
CA LEU A 28 -11.34 -6.89 13.29
C LEU A 28 -12.03 -8.05 12.55
N ASN A 29 -12.80 -7.74 11.51
CA ASN A 29 -13.56 -8.70 10.69
C ASN A 29 -12.82 -9.14 9.43
N VAL A 30 -11.67 -8.53 9.11
CA VAL A 30 -10.83 -8.93 7.98
C VAL A 30 -10.02 -10.16 8.38
N LYS A 31 -10.22 -11.28 7.68
CA LYS A 31 -9.44 -12.51 7.87
C LYS A 31 -8.12 -12.47 7.13
N SER A 32 -8.14 -12.04 5.88
CA SER A 32 -6.98 -11.99 5.00
C SER A 32 -7.25 -11.00 3.86
N ILE A 33 -6.18 -10.42 3.33
CA ILE A 33 -6.17 -9.57 2.13
C ILE A 33 -5.15 -10.16 1.15
N PRO A 34 -5.43 -11.32 0.53
CA PRO A 34 -4.51 -11.91 -0.45
C PRO A 34 -4.36 -10.97 -1.65
N ALA A 35 -3.11 -10.69 -2.01
CA ALA A 35 -2.78 -9.85 -3.14
C ALA A 35 -1.60 -10.41 -3.94
N THR A 36 -1.61 -10.18 -5.24
CA THR A 36 -0.52 -10.52 -6.15
C THR A 36 -0.36 -9.43 -7.19
N ILE A 37 0.89 -9.06 -7.47
CA ILE A 37 1.27 -8.24 -8.61
C ILE A 37 2.51 -8.83 -9.28
N GLU A 38 2.40 -9.13 -10.57
CA GLU A 38 3.51 -9.55 -11.43
C GLU A 38 3.69 -8.49 -12.52
N TYR A 39 4.91 -7.98 -12.67
CA TYR A 39 5.16 -6.87 -13.55
C TYR A 39 6.58 -6.82 -14.12
N GLU A 40 6.70 -6.13 -15.25
CA GLU A 40 7.94 -5.66 -15.82
C GLU A 40 7.98 -4.14 -15.76
N PHE A 41 9.14 -3.57 -15.43
CA PHE A 41 9.33 -2.13 -15.36
C PHE A 41 10.56 -1.73 -16.19
N GLU A 42 10.31 -1.19 -17.38
CA GLU A 42 11.31 -0.58 -18.23
C GLU A 42 11.40 0.92 -17.91
N TYR A 43 12.58 1.43 -17.58
CA TYR A 43 12.74 2.82 -17.13
C TYR A 43 14.10 3.41 -17.52
N SER A 44 14.13 4.74 -17.71
CA SER A 44 15.37 5.50 -17.89
C SER A 44 16.16 5.65 -16.59
N GLU A 45 17.47 5.88 -16.68
CA GLU A 45 18.38 6.03 -15.53
C GLU A 45 17.93 7.10 -14.52
N ASN A 46 17.29 8.17 -14.99
CA ASN A 46 16.78 9.26 -14.16
C ASN A 46 15.37 9.02 -13.58
N THR A 47 14.81 7.82 -13.72
CA THR A 47 13.47 7.50 -13.19
C THR A 47 13.47 7.48 -11.66
N ILE A 48 12.54 8.22 -11.07
CA ILE A 48 12.18 8.09 -9.65
C ILE A 48 10.70 7.68 -9.60
N ALA A 49 10.46 6.47 -9.10
CA ALA A 49 9.15 5.85 -9.04
C ALA A 49 9.09 4.76 -7.96
N ASN A 50 7.90 4.32 -7.60
CA ASN A 50 7.70 3.07 -6.87
C ASN A 50 6.67 2.18 -7.58
N VAL A 51 6.57 0.94 -7.12
CA VAL A 51 5.37 0.10 -7.30
C VAL A 51 4.86 -0.15 -5.90
N ALA A 52 3.56 0.06 -5.67
CA ALA A 52 2.97 0.02 -4.34
C ALA A 52 1.57 -0.58 -4.33
N PHE A 53 1.28 -1.31 -3.25
CA PHE A 53 -0.07 -1.43 -2.72
C PHE A 53 -0.33 -0.28 -1.76
N ASP A 54 -1.54 0.24 -1.80
CA ASP A 54 -1.97 1.40 -1.03
C ASP A 54 -3.34 1.12 -0.38
N LEU A 55 -3.37 1.16 0.95
CA LEU A 55 -4.51 0.74 1.77
C LEU A 55 -4.90 1.83 2.75
N PHE A 56 -6.17 2.24 2.73
CA PHE A 56 -6.67 3.34 3.57
C PHE A 56 -7.65 2.86 4.62
N THR A 57 -7.55 3.45 5.81
CA THR A 57 -8.48 3.20 6.92
C THR A 57 -9.03 4.48 7.54
N ARG A 58 -10.24 4.38 8.09
CA ARG A 58 -10.93 5.46 8.81
C ARG A 58 -11.79 4.93 9.96
N SER A 59 -12.02 5.77 10.98
CA SER A 59 -12.77 5.38 12.18
C SER A 59 -14.29 5.24 11.94
N THR A 60 -14.83 5.98 10.98
CA THR A 60 -16.27 6.02 10.67
C THR A 60 -16.52 5.81 9.18
N ILE A 61 -17.71 5.32 8.81
CA ILE A 61 -18.03 5.00 7.42
C ILE A 61 -18.07 6.22 6.50
N ASP A 62 -18.32 7.42 7.02
CA ASP A 62 -18.38 8.68 6.25
C ASP A 62 -17.23 9.64 6.59
N GLY A 63 -16.28 9.18 7.43
CA GLY A 63 -15.15 9.98 7.88
C GLY A 63 -14.06 10.16 6.83
N ALA A 64 -13.15 11.09 7.13
CA ALA A 64 -11.89 11.25 6.41
C ALA A 64 -10.97 10.05 6.66
N VAL A 65 -10.07 9.77 5.71
CA VAL A 65 -9.00 8.78 5.90
C VAL A 65 -8.03 9.24 6.98
N GLU A 66 -7.69 8.33 7.89
CA GLU A 66 -6.84 8.60 9.06
C GLU A 66 -5.47 7.92 8.93
N TYR A 67 -5.46 6.72 8.32
CA TYR A 67 -4.24 5.97 8.09
C TYR A 67 -4.15 5.48 6.65
N GLU A 68 -2.93 5.52 6.13
CA GLU A 68 -2.49 4.91 4.89
C GLU A 68 -1.41 3.88 5.23
N VAL A 69 -1.58 2.65 4.76
CA VAL A 69 -0.58 1.58 4.86
C VAL A 69 -0.15 1.24 3.45
N MET A 70 1.08 1.61 3.10
CA MET A 70 1.67 1.29 1.82
C MET A 70 2.64 0.12 1.92
N VAL A 71 2.62 -0.76 0.93
CA VAL A 71 3.60 -1.84 0.77
C VAL A 71 4.22 -1.68 -0.60
N TRP A 72 5.53 -1.41 -0.67
CA TRP A 72 6.22 -1.08 -1.91
C TRP A 72 7.03 -2.27 -2.43
N PRO A 73 6.56 -3.10 -3.37
CA PRO A 73 7.42 -4.10 -4.01
C PRO A 73 8.66 -3.52 -4.70
N ALA A 74 8.67 -2.22 -5.04
CA ALA A 74 9.83 -1.55 -5.62
C ALA A 74 9.94 -0.09 -5.20
N ALA A 75 11.17 0.36 -5.01
CA ALA A 75 11.57 1.77 -4.99
C ALA A 75 12.70 1.98 -6.01
N LEU A 76 12.51 2.92 -6.95
CA LEU A 76 13.42 3.19 -8.06
C LEU A 76 14.06 4.57 -7.95
N GLY A 77 15.32 4.67 -8.37
CA GLY A 77 16.05 5.95 -8.49
C GLY A 77 16.11 6.78 -7.22
N GLY A 78 16.10 6.13 -6.05
CA GLY A 78 16.08 6.82 -4.77
C GLY A 78 14.71 7.35 -4.35
N ALA A 79 13.61 6.79 -4.86
CA ALA A 79 12.28 7.03 -4.29
C ALA A 79 12.28 6.68 -2.79
N LEU A 80 11.78 7.60 -1.97
CA LEU A 80 11.71 7.47 -0.52
C LEU A 80 10.25 7.56 -0.05
N PRO A 81 9.84 6.73 0.92
CA PRO A 81 8.54 6.90 1.55
C PRO A 81 8.51 8.15 2.43
N LEU A 82 7.31 8.59 2.82
CA LEU A 82 7.17 9.64 3.82
C LEU A 82 7.79 9.19 5.15
N SER A 83 8.65 10.05 5.72
CA SER A 83 9.29 9.80 7.01
C SER A 83 9.37 11.09 7.83
N THR A 84 8.61 11.18 8.92
CA THR A 84 8.64 12.34 9.82
C THR A 84 9.96 12.45 10.56
N SER A 85 10.56 11.31 10.94
CA SER A 85 11.84 11.27 11.66
C SER A 85 13.06 11.24 10.74
N GLY A 86 12.87 11.02 9.43
CA GLY A 86 13.92 10.72 8.47
C GLY A 86 14.59 9.35 8.68
N LYS A 87 14.05 8.49 9.56
CA LYS A 87 14.63 7.20 9.92
C LYS A 87 13.58 6.08 9.86
N PRO A 88 13.99 4.83 9.61
CA PRO A 88 13.10 3.68 9.73
C PRO A 88 12.66 3.46 11.19
N ILE A 89 11.46 2.91 11.35
CA ILE A 89 10.90 2.53 12.67
C ILE A 89 11.35 1.12 13.06
N LYS A 90 11.24 0.17 12.12
CA LYS A 90 11.42 -1.27 12.36
C LYS A 90 11.73 -1.96 11.04
N THR A 91 12.52 -3.02 11.07
CA THR A 91 12.58 -4.02 9.98
C THR A 91 11.70 -5.21 10.36
N THR A 92 10.86 -5.64 9.43
CA THR A 92 9.90 -6.75 9.62
C THR A 92 10.08 -7.77 8.51
N ASN A 93 10.21 -9.03 8.88
CA ASN A 93 10.22 -10.14 7.95
C ASN A 93 8.77 -10.59 7.67
N ILE A 94 8.32 -10.53 6.42
CA ILE A 94 6.97 -10.95 6.00
C ILE A 94 7.10 -11.92 4.84
N GLY A 95 6.94 -13.22 5.13
CA GLY A 95 7.31 -14.28 4.18
C GLY A 95 8.84 -14.42 4.16
N ASP A 96 9.44 -14.45 2.96
CA ASP A 96 10.90 -14.53 2.79
C ASP A 96 11.52 -13.18 2.42
N VAL A 97 10.88 -12.08 2.82
CA VAL A 97 11.27 -10.71 2.46
C VAL A 97 11.33 -9.84 3.71
N ASP A 98 12.45 -9.15 3.87
CA ASP A 98 12.61 -8.11 4.88
C ASP A 98 12.11 -6.77 4.33
N PHE A 99 11.20 -6.15 5.07
CA PHE A 99 10.69 -4.81 4.79
C PHE A 99 11.11 -3.85 5.89
N THR A 100 11.66 -2.72 5.48
CA THR A 100 11.92 -1.58 6.35
C THR A 100 10.68 -0.69 6.41
N LEU A 101 10.15 -0.49 7.62
CA LEU A 101 8.96 0.33 7.89
C LEU A 101 9.36 1.77 8.17
N TYR A 102 8.70 2.71 7.51
CA TYR A 102 8.78 4.15 7.75
C TYR A 102 7.42 4.69 8.16
N GLN A 103 7.41 5.82 8.87
CA GLN A 103 6.19 6.57 9.17
C GLN A 103 6.37 8.03 8.85
N GLY A 104 5.39 8.58 8.15
CA GLY A 104 5.27 10.00 7.85
C GLY A 104 3.84 10.51 8.02
N MET A 105 3.64 11.77 7.66
CA MET A 105 2.34 12.44 7.68
C MET A 105 2.04 13.01 6.29
N ASN A 106 0.80 12.86 5.84
CA ASN A 106 0.25 13.54 4.68
C ASN A 106 -0.98 14.35 5.11
N GLY A 107 -0.80 15.64 5.36
CA GLY A 107 -1.79 16.43 6.09
C GLY A 107 -2.03 15.83 7.49
N ASN A 108 -3.28 15.46 7.79
CA ASN A 108 -3.67 14.84 9.05
C ASN A 108 -3.63 13.30 9.02
N MET A 109 -3.28 12.69 7.89
CA MET A 109 -3.22 11.24 7.72
C MET A 109 -1.83 10.73 8.11
N THR A 110 -1.80 9.65 8.90
CA THR A 110 -0.56 8.92 9.20
C THR A 110 -0.28 7.93 8.08
N VAL A 111 0.92 7.99 7.49
CA VAL A 111 1.35 7.09 6.41
C VAL A 111 2.40 6.13 6.93
N LEU A 112 2.17 4.83 6.76
CA LEU A 112 3.04 3.75 7.17
C LEU A 112 3.49 2.98 5.92
N SER A 113 4.76 3.08 5.55
CA SER A 113 5.26 2.52 4.29
C SER A 113 6.31 1.45 4.54
N TYR A 114 6.07 0.26 4.00
CA TYR A 114 6.99 -0.87 4.03
C TYR A 114 7.77 -0.96 2.72
N VAL A 115 9.10 -0.88 2.80
CA VAL A 115 9.99 -0.86 1.63
C VAL A 115 11.05 -1.97 1.76
N PRO A 116 11.17 -2.90 0.79
CA PRO A 116 12.20 -3.93 0.77
C PRO A 116 13.51 -3.36 0.22
N ASP A 117 14.62 -4.02 0.54
CA ASP A 117 15.96 -3.60 0.10
C ASP A 117 16.18 -3.79 -1.41
N LYS A 118 15.40 -4.67 -2.04
CA LYS A 118 15.50 -5.01 -3.46
C LYS A 118 14.12 -5.03 -4.10
N MET A 119 14.07 -4.66 -5.38
CA MET A 119 12.85 -4.78 -6.20
C MET A 119 12.36 -6.24 -6.26
N ILE A 120 11.05 -6.40 -6.16
CA ILE A 120 10.34 -7.67 -6.27
C ILE A 120 9.32 -7.58 -7.41
N THR A 121 9.65 -8.16 -8.56
CA THR A 121 8.80 -8.11 -9.77
C THR A 121 7.66 -9.13 -9.78
N ASN A 122 7.75 -10.18 -8.94
CA ASN A 122 6.69 -11.13 -8.68
C ASN A 122 6.40 -11.15 -7.18
N PHE A 123 5.40 -10.38 -6.77
CA PHE A 123 5.06 -10.20 -5.37
C PHE A 123 3.68 -10.79 -5.07
N SER A 124 3.63 -11.74 -4.14
CA SER A 124 2.39 -12.37 -3.67
C SER A 124 2.43 -12.47 -2.14
N THR A 125 1.39 -11.96 -1.47
CA THR A 125 1.35 -11.93 0.00
C THR A 125 -0.09 -11.81 0.52
N ASP A 126 -0.24 -11.88 1.84
CA ASP A 126 -1.43 -11.41 2.54
C ASP A 126 -1.13 -10.02 3.12
N LEU A 127 -1.74 -8.97 2.53
CA LEU A 127 -1.52 -7.57 2.94
C LEU A 127 -1.98 -7.30 4.38
N LYS A 128 -2.84 -8.16 4.95
CA LYS A 128 -3.25 -8.04 6.36
C LYS A 128 -2.07 -8.17 7.32
N LYS A 129 -1.04 -8.95 6.97
CA LYS A 129 0.17 -9.14 7.80
C LYS A 129 0.87 -7.83 8.11
N PHE A 130 0.84 -6.87 7.19
CA PHE A 130 1.46 -5.55 7.38
C PHE A 130 0.74 -4.71 8.44
N PHE A 131 -0.57 -4.90 8.64
CA PHE A 131 -1.27 -4.29 9.78
C PHE A 131 -0.92 -4.99 11.10
N ASP A 132 -0.80 -6.32 11.07
CA ASP A 132 -0.53 -7.12 12.27
C ASP A 132 0.91 -6.93 12.80
N GLU A 133 1.85 -6.58 11.93
CA GLU A 133 3.27 -6.39 12.26
C GLU A 133 3.66 -4.97 12.70
N LEU A 134 2.69 -4.05 12.75
CA LEU A 134 2.91 -2.70 13.24
C LEU A 134 3.36 -2.73 14.72
N PRO A 135 4.39 -1.97 15.11
CA PRO A 135 4.74 -1.81 16.51
C PRO A 135 3.55 -1.27 17.30
N LYS A 136 3.44 -1.62 18.59
CA LYS A 136 2.31 -1.23 19.44
C LYS A 136 2.05 0.29 19.45
N SER A 137 3.09 1.11 19.34
CA SER A 137 2.99 2.58 19.29
C SER A 137 2.39 3.12 17.98
N TYR A 138 2.36 2.31 16.92
CA TYR A 138 1.83 2.64 15.59
C TYR A 138 0.66 1.73 15.19
N ALA A 139 0.16 0.91 16.11
CA ALA A 139 -0.91 -0.03 15.83
C ALA A 139 -2.21 0.69 15.48
N ILE A 140 -2.81 0.30 14.36
CA ILE A 140 -4.10 0.80 13.91
C ILE A 140 -5.21 0.06 14.67
N ALA A 141 -6.15 0.81 15.25
CA ALA A 141 -7.24 0.23 16.02
C ALA A 141 -8.06 -0.75 15.16
N ARG A 142 -8.33 -1.95 15.67
CA ARG A 142 -9.07 -2.98 14.89
C ARG A 142 -10.51 -2.58 14.54
N THR A 143 -11.04 -1.53 15.16
CA THR A 143 -12.35 -0.94 14.86
C THR A 143 -12.34 -0.01 13.64
N GLN A 144 -11.16 0.38 13.14
CA GLN A 144 -11.01 1.12 11.89
C GLN A 144 -11.55 0.31 10.71
N TYR A 145 -12.21 1.00 9.79
CA TYR A 145 -12.72 0.43 8.55
C TYR A 145 -11.63 0.47 7.49
N LEU A 146 -11.27 -0.68 6.93
CA LEU A 146 -10.56 -0.77 5.67
C LEU A 146 -11.50 -0.33 4.56
N THR A 147 -11.07 0.63 3.76
CA THR A 147 -11.92 1.29 2.74
C THR A 147 -11.39 1.16 1.33
N HIS A 148 -10.08 1.02 1.20
CA HIS A 148 -9.40 0.98 -0.09
C HIS A 148 -8.33 -0.09 -0.05
N VAL A 149 -8.22 -0.83 -1.15
CA VAL A 149 -7.08 -1.68 -1.47
C VAL A 149 -6.75 -1.40 -2.92
N GLN A 150 -5.63 -0.74 -3.14
CA GLN A 150 -5.18 -0.28 -4.46
C GLN A 150 -3.82 -0.89 -4.77
N GLY A 151 -3.54 -1.14 -6.04
CA GLY A 151 -2.20 -1.52 -6.50
C GLY A 151 -1.82 -0.75 -7.75
N GLY A 152 -0.66 -0.11 -7.74
CA GLY A 152 -0.24 0.81 -8.79
C GLY A 152 1.21 1.24 -8.65
N ALA A 153 1.54 2.41 -9.20
CA ALA A 153 2.87 2.98 -9.16
C ALA A 153 2.82 4.50 -8.99
N GLU A 154 3.55 5.05 -8.03
CA GLU A 154 3.77 6.48 -7.93
C GLU A 154 4.93 6.87 -8.84
N ILE A 155 4.66 7.78 -9.77
CA ILE A 155 5.67 8.27 -10.70
C ILE A 155 6.00 9.72 -10.38
N LEU A 156 7.29 10.02 -10.20
CA LEU A 156 7.77 11.34 -9.78
C LEU A 156 8.48 12.06 -10.93
N VAL A 157 9.42 11.38 -11.59
CA VAL A 157 10.19 11.87 -12.75
C VAL A 157 10.72 10.69 -13.58
N GLY A 158 11.04 10.94 -14.85
CA GLY A 158 11.66 9.99 -15.77
C GLY A 158 10.74 9.58 -16.90
N ASN A 159 11.18 8.61 -17.71
CA ASN A 159 10.35 7.97 -18.72
C ASN A 159 10.46 6.45 -18.62
N GLY A 160 9.40 5.77 -19.05
CA GLY A 160 9.36 4.32 -18.95
C GLY A 160 7.98 3.74 -19.19
N THR A 161 7.92 2.43 -18.99
CA THR A 161 6.71 1.62 -19.10
C THR A 161 6.66 0.62 -17.95
N LEU A 162 5.56 0.65 -17.20
CA LEU A 162 5.18 -0.41 -16.27
C LEU A 162 4.15 -1.32 -16.94
N THR A 163 4.49 -2.59 -17.12
CA THR A 163 3.59 -3.61 -17.67
C THR A 163 3.23 -4.59 -16.56
N VAL A 164 1.97 -4.56 -16.13
CA VAL A 164 1.45 -5.52 -15.13
C VAL A 164 0.83 -6.70 -15.87
N SER A 165 1.48 -7.85 -15.83
CA SER A 165 1.00 -9.09 -16.48
C SER A 165 -0.07 -9.79 -15.65
N LYS A 166 -0.07 -9.58 -14.33
CA LYS A 166 -1.06 -10.13 -13.42
C LYS A 166 -1.27 -9.22 -12.22
N TYR A 167 -2.53 -8.99 -11.87
CA TYR A 167 -2.94 -8.32 -10.66
C TYR A 167 -4.12 -9.06 -10.03
N GLN A 168 -4.06 -9.27 -8.72
CA GLN A 168 -5.17 -9.78 -7.93
C GLN A 168 -5.15 -9.13 -6.55
N ALA A 169 -6.33 -8.78 -6.04
CA ALA A 169 -6.54 -8.43 -4.65
C ALA A 169 -7.94 -8.89 -4.24
N ALA A 170 -8.10 -9.35 -3.00
CA ALA A 170 -9.40 -9.64 -2.41
C ALA A 170 -9.38 -9.29 -0.92
N VAL A 171 -10.56 -9.03 -0.35
CA VAL A 171 -10.74 -8.88 1.09
C VAL A 171 -11.65 -10.01 1.57
N HIS A 172 -11.10 -10.94 2.35
CA HIS A 172 -11.87 -12.03 2.94
C HIS A 172 -12.29 -11.65 4.35
N THR A 173 -13.58 -11.78 4.65
CA THR A 173 -14.15 -11.41 5.94
C THR A 173 -14.59 -12.64 6.74
N THR A 174 -14.70 -12.48 8.06
CA THR A 174 -15.52 -13.38 8.88
C THR A 174 -16.96 -13.28 8.39
N LYS A 175 -17.60 -14.43 8.06
CA LYS A 175 -19.02 -14.45 7.70
C LYS A 175 -19.81 -13.83 8.86
N HIS A 176 -20.49 -12.72 8.61
CA HIS A 176 -21.64 -12.37 9.43
C HIS A 176 -22.76 -13.31 9.03
N ASN A 177 -23.29 -14.11 9.96
CA ASN A 177 -24.64 -14.64 9.79
C ASN A 177 -25.56 -13.42 9.69
N SER A 178 -25.97 -13.06 8.48
CA SER A 178 -27.09 -12.17 8.28
C SER A 178 -28.30 -12.89 8.88
N SER A 179 -28.64 -12.55 10.13
CA SER A 179 -29.98 -12.80 10.65
C SER A 179 -30.94 -12.17 9.63
N LYS A 180 -31.65 -13.01 8.88
CA LYS A 180 -32.86 -12.62 8.18
C LYS A 180 -33.79 -12.03 9.23
N THR A 181 -33.88 -10.70 9.29
CA THR A 181 -34.98 -10.05 9.99
C THR A 181 -36.19 -10.19 9.07
N THR A 182 -36.92 -11.29 9.25
CA THR A 182 -38.30 -11.39 8.77
C THR A 182 -39.15 -10.57 9.72
N THR A 183 -39.69 -9.46 9.22
CA THR A 183 -40.95 -8.89 9.70
C THR A 183 -41.69 -8.34 8.49
#